data_AF-A0A0Q0WTH4-F1
#
_entry.id   AF-A0A0Q0WTH4-F1
#
_cell.length_a   1.000
_cell.length_b   1.000
_cell.length_c   1.000
_cell.angle_alpha   90.00
_cell.angle_beta   90.00
_cell.angle_gamma   90.00
#
_symmetry.space_group_name_H-M   'P 1'
#
loop_
_entity.id
_entity.type
_entity.pdbx_description
1 polymer ?
#
loop_
_entity_poly.entity_id
_entity_poly.type
_entity_poly.pdbx_seq_one_letter_code
_entity_poly.pdbx_strand_id
1 'polypeptide(L)'
;MEKWTNLNMELRSYVISRVLRLEQSSTSLIKSILRFLKEDLKSLGHKSGALSFKSRIDLLYDLEELDKTYYSHLLKLMEIRNQFAHNHNAVSFESLDEFNPQLNKYLEKYQNENISEDLSREDRLKTTFNEIFEMTCGRLLTIEMEYIDGIQEEYKAHINNKAIENIDEIWNSAYEYNIEQSSKSGVVLKPRPFKENLDFFKLAFDLKLSEFTVKEIDKIKDNQKEVFRKKLPVEEKLRRLEEEE
;
A
#
# COMPACT_ATOMS: atom_id res chain seq x y z
N MET A 1 8.10 -0.13 -51.24
CA MET A 1 8.97 -0.35 -50.06
C MET A 1 8.21 0.10 -48.83
N GLU A 2 7.38 -0.76 -48.24
CA GLU A 2 6.88 -0.56 -46.88
C GLU A 2 8.03 -0.88 -45.93
N LYS A 3 8.84 0.14 -45.60
CA LYS A 3 10.02 -0.02 -44.72
C LYS A 3 9.63 -0.08 -43.23
N TRP A 4 8.37 0.21 -42.91
CA TRP A 4 7.88 0.38 -41.54
C TRP A 4 6.59 -0.40 -41.37
N THR A 5 6.64 -1.45 -40.55
CA THR A 5 5.47 -2.21 -40.11
C THR A 5 4.66 -1.39 -39.11
N ASN A 6 3.34 -1.54 -39.13
CA ASN A 6 2.47 -0.95 -38.12
C ASN A 6 2.80 -1.57 -36.75
N LEU A 7 3.24 -0.73 -35.81
CA LEU A 7 3.73 -1.18 -34.51
C LEU A 7 2.62 -1.53 -33.51
N ASN A 8 1.34 -1.31 -33.84
CA ASN A 8 0.22 -1.48 -32.91
C ASN A 8 0.45 -0.75 -31.57
N MET A 9 0.51 0.58 -31.64
CA MET A 9 0.83 1.43 -30.49
C MET A 9 -0.18 1.31 -29.34
N GLU A 10 -1.44 0.98 -29.64
CA GLU A 10 -2.48 0.77 -28.63
C GLU A 10 -2.12 -0.43 -27.73
N LEU A 11 -1.85 -1.59 -28.33
CA LEU A 11 -1.48 -2.79 -27.58
C LEU A 11 -0.16 -2.61 -26.82
N ARG A 12 0.84 -1.96 -27.44
CA ARG A 12 2.10 -1.63 -26.74
C ARG A 12 1.86 -0.78 -25.51
N SER A 13 1.07 0.27 -25.64
CA SER A 13 0.75 1.19 -24.54
C SER A 13 -0.02 0.46 -23.43
N TYR A 14 -0.93 -0.44 -23.82
CA TYR A 14 -1.66 -1.30 -22.90
C TYR A 14 -0.72 -2.19 -22.06
N VAL A 15 0.15 -2.98 -22.70
CA VAL A 15 1.09 -3.87 -22.01
C VAL A 15 2.06 -3.09 -21.13
N ILE A 16 2.65 -2.01 -21.66
CA ILE A 16 3.64 -1.19 -20.94
C ILE A 16 3.00 -0.53 -19.72
N SER A 17 1.81 0.06 -19.86
CA SER A 17 1.15 0.77 -18.76
C SER A 17 0.78 -0.16 -17.60
N ARG A 18 0.30 -1.38 -17.90
CA ARG A 18 0.02 -2.41 -16.90
C ARG A 18 1.27 -2.77 -16.09
N VAL A 19 2.37 -3.11 -16.75
CA VAL A 19 3.61 -3.49 -16.05
C VAL A 19 4.24 -2.30 -15.32
N LEU A 20 4.09 -1.07 -15.83
CA LEU A 20 4.51 0.14 -15.12
C LEU A 20 3.75 0.34 -13.80
N ARG A 21 2.46 -0.02 -13.74
CA ARG A 21 1.69 0.00 -12.48
C ARG A 21 2.26 -0.96 -11.46
N LEU A 22 2.65 -2.18 -11.86
CA LEU A 22 3.32 -3.13 -10.96
C LEU A 22 4.65 -2.59 -10.44
N GLU A 23 5.40 -1.89 -11.28
CA GLU A 23 6.64 -1.22 -10.86
C GLU A 23 6.38 -0.14 -9.80
N GLN A 24 5.32 0.65 -9.97
CA GLN A 24 4.89 1.64 -8.97
C GLN A 24 4.45 0.97 -7.67
N SER A 25 3.60 -0.06 -7.74
CA SER A 25 3.12 -0.79 -6.55
C SER A 25 4.27 -1.46 -5.80
N SER A 26 5.23 -2.09 -6.49
CA SER A 26 6.41 -2.69 -5.84
C SER A 26 7.27 -1.64 -5.11
N THR A 27 7.36 -0.42 -5.66
CA THR A 27 8.07 0.69 -5.04
C THR A 27 7.37 1.14 -3.76
N SER A 28 6.04 1.30 -3.82
CA SER A 28 5.23 1.69 -2.66
C SER A 28 5.29 0.64 -1.56
N LEU A 29 5.15 -0.63 -1.91
CA LEU A 29 5.28 -1.76 -0.99
C LEU A 29 6.65 -1.77 -0.29
N ILE A 30 7.76 -1.62 -1.02
CA ILE A 30 9.10 -1.59 -0.39
C ILE A 30 9.22 -0.39 0.56
N LYS A 31 8.65 0.78 0.22
CA LYS A 31 8.61 1.93 1.13
C LYS A 31 7.86 1.58 2.42
N SER A 32 6.73 0.89 2.32
CA SER A 32 5.93 0.45 3.47
C SER A 32 6.69 -0.57 4.34
N ILE A 33 7.31 -1.58 3.73
CA ILE A 33 8.13 -2.59 4.45
C ILE A 33 9.29 -1.92 5.20
N LEU A 34 9.99 -0.98 4.54
CA LEU A 34 11.15 -0.29 5.09
C LEU A 34 10.79 0.96 5.91
N ARG A 35 9.50 1.31 6.00
CA ARG A 35 8.95 2.48 6.69
C ARG A 35 9.57 3.80 6.27
N PHE A 36 9.87 3.92 4.98
CA PHE A 36 10.38 5.17 4.45
C PHE A 36 9.24 6.17 4.25
N LEU A 37 9.17 7.15 5.16
CA LEU A 37 8.19 8.24 5.11
C LEU A 37 8.57 9.35 4.13
N LYS A 38 9.83 9.38 3.66
CA LYS A 38 10.30 10.38 2.70
C LYS A 38 9.89 9.98 1.28
N GLU A 39 9.34 10.93 0.53
CA GLU A 39 8.92 10.69 -0.86
C GLU A 39 10.11 10.45 -1.80
N ASP A 40 11.14 11.29 -1.68
CA ASP A 40 12.33 11.30 -2.55
C ASP A 40 13.45 10.41 -2.01
N LEU A 41 13.37 9.13 -2.35
CA LEU A 41 14.42 8.15 -2.09
C LEU A 41 15.27 7.95 -3.34
N LYS A 42 16.60 8.09 -3.20
CA LYS A 42 17.53 7.90 -4.33
C LYS A 42 17.42 6.50 -4.96
N SER A 43 17.29 5.47 -4.13
CA SER A 43 17.23 4.06 -4.55
C SER A 43 15.85 3.60 -5.04
N LEU A 44 14.78 4.31 -4.68
CA LEU A 44 13.40 3.96 -5.05
C LEU A 44 12.72 5.00 -5.95
N GLY A 45 13.43 6.05 -6.37
CA GLY A 45 12.93 7.08 -7.27
C GLY A 45 12.99 6.69 -8.75
N HIS A 46 12.99 7.70 -9.62
CA HIS A 46 12.94 7.53 -11.09
C HIS A 46 14.26 7.86 -11.79
N LYS A 47 15.34 8.05 -11.04
CA LYS A 47 16.67 8.37 -11.59
C LYS A 47 17.37 7.09 -12.04
N SER A 48 18.34 7.20 -12.94
CA SER A 48 19.11 6.07 -13.49
C SER A 48 19.82 5.19 -12.46
N GLY A 49 20.03 5.69 -11.24
CA GLY A 49 20.59 4.92 -10.11
C GLY A 49 19.56 4.28 -9.18
N ALA A 50 18.27 4.35 -9.51
CA ALA A 50 17.23 3.67 -8.75
C ALA A 50 17.27 2.15 -9.02
N LEU A 51 16.77 1.36 -8.07
CA LEU A 51 16.61 -0.08 -8.24
C LEU A 51 15.75 -0.36 -9.46
N SER A 52 16.18 -1.31 -10.28
CA SER A 52 15.35 -1.77 -11.40
C SER A 52 14.09 -2.46 -10.88
N PHE A 53 13.03 -2.50 -11.69
CA PHE A 53 11.83 -3.26 -11.32
C PHE A 53 12.16 -4.72 -10.99
N LYS A 54 13.10 -5.34 -11.71
CA LYS A 54 13.56 -6.70 -11.40
C LYS A 54 14.13 -6.79 -9.99
N SER A 55 15.05 -5.89 -9.66
CA SER A 55 15.73 -5.85 -8.36
C SER A 55 14.74 -5.63 -7.21
N ARG A 56 13.66 -4.88 -7.45
CA ARG A 56 12.56 -4.71 -6.47
C ARG A 56 11.82 -6.04 -6.25
N ILE A 57 11.48 -6.75 -7.32
CA ILE A 57 10.80 -8.05 -7.23
C ILE A 57 11.70 -9.13 -6.61
N ASP A 58 12.99 -9.15 -6.96
CA ASP A 58 13.99 -10.03 -6.32
C ASP A 58 14.04 -9.76 -4.81
N LEU A 59 14.10 -8.49 -4.39
CA LEU A 59 14.08 -8.13 -2.97
C LEU A 59 12.81 -8.58 -2.26
N LEU A 60 11.63 -8.42 -2.88
CA LEU A 60 10.37 -8.86 -2.28
C LEU A 60 10.29 -10.39 -2.15
N TYR A 61 10.90 -11.12 -3.07
CA TYR A 61 11.02 -12.58 -2.99
C TYR A 61 11.99 -13.01 -1.89
N ASP A 62 13.15 -12.35 -1.78
CA ASP A 62 14.16 -12.61 -0.74
C ASP A 62 13.63 -12.28 0.67
N LEU A 63 12.69 -11.34 0.77
CA LEU A 63 11.96 -11.01 2.00
C LEU A 63 10.78 -11.96 2.28
N GLU A 64 10.58 -13.00 1.46
CA GLU A 64 9.51 -13.99 1.56
C GLU A 64 8.08 -13.40 1.47
N GLU A 65 7.94 -12.18 0.92
CA GLU A 65 6.62 -11.55 0.71
C GLU A 65 5.90 -12.09 -0.52
N LEU A 66 6.68 -12.59 -1.49
CA LEU A 66 6.20 -13.23 -2.70
C LEU A 66 6.53 -14.72 -2.66
N ASP A 67 5.54 -15.55 -2.98
CA ASP A 67 5.82 -16.95 -3.27
C ASP A 67 6.45 -17.10 -4.67
N LYS A 68 6.88 -18.33 -4.98
CA LYS A 68 7.49 -18.68 -6.26
C LYS A 68 6.56 -18.41 -7.45
N THR A 69 5.25 -18.54 -7.27
CA THR A 69 4.24 -18.36 -8.32
C THR A 69 4.13 -16.89 -8.69
N TYR A 70 3.89 -16.01 -7.71
CA TYR A 70 3.82 -14.55 -7.94
C TYR A 70 5.14 -13.99 -8.48
N TYR A 71 6.27 -14.44 -7.93
CA TYR A 71 7.60 -14.07 -8.44
C TYR A 71 7.74 -14.43 -9.93
N SER A 72 7.37 -15.66 -10.30
CA SER A 72 7.44 -16.11 -11.70
C SER A 72 6.51 -15.31 -12.61
N HIS A 73 5.30 -15.00 -12.16
CA HIS A 73 4.35 -14.18 -12.90
C HIS A 73 4.91 -12.78 -13.19
N LEU A 74 5.44 -12.11 -12.17
CA LEU A 74 6.01 -10.77 -12.29
C LEU A 74 7.18 -10.75 -13.28
N LEU A 75 8.09 -11.72 -13.21
CA LEU A 75 9.18 -11.84 -14.20
C LEU A 75 8.66 -12.03 -15.63
N LYS A 76 7.62 -12.83 -15.83
CA LYS A 76 7.05 -13.06 -17.16
C LYS A 76 6.35 -11.83 -17.71
N LEU A 77 5.62 -11.09 -16.89
CA LEU A 77 5.05 -9.80 -17.29
C LEU A 77 6.13 -8.81 -17.71
N MET A 78 7.26 -8.76 -16.99
CA MET A 78 8.41 -7.93 -17.36
C MET A 78 9.02 -8.33 -18.70
N GLU A 79 9.21 -9.63 -18.93
CA GLU A 79 9.72 -10.16 -20.20
C GLU A 79 8.80 -9.78 -21.37
N ILE A 80 7.49 -9.97 -21.21
CA ILE A 80 6.46 -9.58 -22.21
C ILE A 80 6.54 -8.07 -22.48
N ARG A 81 6.55 -7.23 -21.45
CA ARG A 81 6.66 -5.78 -21.61
C ARG A 81 7.93 -5.37 -22.34
N ASN A 82 9.06 -6.02 -22.06
CA ASN A 82 10.32 -5.72 -22.75
C ASN A 82 10.25 -6.04 -24.24
N GLN A 83 9.55 -7.12 -24.63
CA GLN A 83 9.29 -7.42 -26.04
C GLN A 83 8.45 -6.32 -26.70
N PHE A 84 7.31 -5.94 -26.10
CA PHE A 84 6.46 -4.87 -26.65
C PHE A 84 7.14 -3.48 -26.67
N ALA A 85 8.07 -3.22 -25.74
CA ALA A 85 8.79 -1.95 -25.68
C ALA A 85 9.92 -1.86 -26.72
N HIS A 86 10.65 -2.94 -26.99
CA HIS A 86 11.90 -2.88 -27.75
C HIS A 86 11.88 -3.64 -29.07
N ASN A 87 11.02 -4.65 -29.23
CA ASN A 87 10.92 -5.44 -30.44
C ASN A 87 9.90 -4.83 -31.40
N HIS A 88 10.31 -4.46 -32.62
CA HIS A 88 9.42 -3.88 -33.63
C HIS A 88 8.44 -4.92 -34.20
N ASN A 89 8.76 -6.22 -34.09
CA ASN A 89 7.89 -7.31 -34.55
C ASN A 89 6.82 -7.70 -33.53
N ALA A 90 6.89 -7.20 -32.29
CA ALA A 90 5.85 -7.39 -31.28
C ALA A 90 4.64 -6.51 -31.58
N VAL A 91 3.75 -6.99 -32.46
CA VAL A 91 2.53 -6.28 -32.93
C VAL A 91 1.24 -6.91 -32.39
N SER A 92 1.33 -8.13 -31.85
CA SER A 92 0.26 -8.90 -31.20
C SER A 92 0.86 -9.83 -30.13
N PHE A 93 0.07 -10.42 -29.23
CA PHE A 93 0.57 -11.49 -28.36
C PHE A 93 1.00 -12.71 -29.17
N GLU A 94 0.26 -13.10 -30.20
CA GLU A 94 0.64 -14.21 -31.08
C GLU A 94 2.00 -13.97 -31.77
N SER A 95 2.33 -12.73 -32.14
CA SER A 95 3.63 -12.40 -32.76
C SER A 95 4.82 -12.74 -31.86
N LEU A 96 4.62 -12.87 -30.54
CA LEU A 96 5.67 -13.32 -29.62
C LEU A 96 6.15 -14.75 -29.93
N ASP A 97 5.36 -15.58 -30.61
CA ASP A 97 5.77 -16.95 -30.98
C ASP A 97 6.97 -16.97 -31.92
N GLU A 98 7.14 -15.92 -32.74
CA GLU A 98 8.21 -15.86 -33.73
C GLU A 98 9.60 -15.69 -33.12
N PHE A 99 9.69 -15.10 -31.92
CA PHE A 99 10.97 -14.75 -31.30
C PHE A 99 11.09 -15.12 -29.81
N ASN A 100 9.98 -15.37 -29.12
CA ASN A 100 9.98 -15.89 -27.76
C ASN A 100 8.70 -16.72 -27.44
N PRO A 101 8.57 -17.93 -28.03
CA PRO A 101 7.38 -18.78 -27.88
C PRO A 101 7.16 -19.27 -26.44
N GLN A 102 8.16 -19.17 -25.57
CA GLN A 102 8.01 -19.54 -24.16
C GLN A 102 7.09 -18.57 -23.40
N LEU A 103 6.93 -17.32 -23.87
CA LEU A 103 6.01 -16.37 -23.26
C LEU A 103 4.56 -16.76 -23.49
N ASN A 104 4.18 -17.11 -24.73
CA ASN A 104 2.81 -17.54 -25.02
C ASN A 104 2.49 -18.89 -24.40
N LYS A 105 3.44 -19.85 -24.40
CA LYS A 105 3.27 -21.11 -23.65
C LYS A 105 3.03 -20.88 -22.16
N TYR A 106 3.68 -19.86 -21.58
CA TYR A 106 3.46 -19.49 -20.20
C TYR A 106 2.04 -18.94 -20.00
N LEU A 107 1.58 -18.02 -20.86
CA LEU A 107 0.21 -17.51 -20.80
C LEU A 107 -0.82 -18.63 -20.97
N GLU A 108 -0.65 -19.50 -21.98
CA GLU A 108 -1.53 -20.65 -22.23
C GLU A 108 -1.60 -21.60 -21.02
N LYS A 109 -0.49 -21.82 -20.31
CA LYS A 109 -0.46 -22.64 -19.10
C LYS A 109 -1.33 -22.08 -17.96
N TYR A 110 -1.45 -20.76 -17.86
CA TYR A 110 -2.20 -20.08 -16.79
C TYR A 110 -3.55 -19.55 -17.27
N GLN A 111 -4.01 -20.02 -18.43
CA GLN A 111 -5.30 -19.65 -18.97
C GLN A 111 -6.41 -20.21 -18.07
N ASN A 112 -7.35 -19.36 -17.66
CA ASN A 112 -8.49 -19.75 -16.86
C ASN A 112 -9.45 -20.64 -17.68
N GLU A 113 -9.95 -21.72 -17.07
CA GLU A 113 -10.88 -22.67 -17.70
C GLU A 113 -12.21 -22.00 -18.10
N ASN A 114 -12.56 -20.87 -17.49
CA ASN A 114 -13.78 -20.13 -17.77
C ASN A 114 -13.69 -19.19 -18.98
N ILE A 115 -12.53 -19.12 -19.65
CA ILE A 115 -12.37 -18.29 -20.85
C ILE A 115 -13.13 -18.94 -22.01
N SER A 116 -14.03 -18.18 -22.63
CA SER A 116 -14.84 -18.63 -23.77
C SER A 116 -13.95 -19.16 -24.90
N GLU A 117 -14.28 -20.36 -25.38
CA GLU A 117 -13.62 -21.00 -26.53
C GLU A 117 -13.83 -20.22 -27.83
N ASP A 118 -14.86 -19.38 -27.91
CA ASP A 118 -15.20 -18.57 -29.08
C ASP A 118 -14.25 -17.38 -29.29
N LEU A 119 -13.45 -17.04 -28.27
CA LEU A 119 -12.46 -15.97 -28.37
C LEU A 119 -11.30 -16.38 -29.28
N SER A 120 -10.75 -15.42 -30.03
CA SER A 120 -9.52 -15.64 -30.79
C SER A 120 -8.35 -15.99 -29.86
N ARG A 121 -7.33 -16.71 -30.35
CA ARG A 121 -6.16 -17.04 -29.52
C ARG A 121 -5.46 -15.78 -29.00
N GLU A 122 -5.30 -14.76 -29.84
CA GLU A 122 -4.85 -13.42 -29.44
C GLU A 122 -5.64 -12.85 -28.24
N ASP A 123 -6.98 -12.88 -28.30
CA ASP A 123 -7.82 -12.35 -27.22
C ASP A 123 -7.69 -13.17 -25.93
N ARG A 124 -7.53 -14.49 -26.04
CA ARG A 124 -7.28 -15.35 -24.87
C ARG A 124 -5.93 -15.05 -24.22
N LEU A 125 -4.87 -14.93 -25.01
CA LEU A 125 -3.53 -14.56 -24.52
C LEU A 125 -3.56 -13.18 -23.83
N LYS A 126 -4.22 -12.20 -24.43
CA LYS A 126 -4.41 -10.86 -23.86
C LYS A 126 -5.20 -10.90 -22.55
N THR A 127 -6.25 -11.73 -22.50
CA THR A 127 -7.08 -11.91 -21.30
C THR A 127 -6.25 -12.51 -20.17
N THR A 128 -5.52 -13.59 -20.43
CA THR A 128 -4.66 -14.22 -19.41
C THR A 128 -3.52 -13.32 -18.96
N PHE A 129 -2.92 -12.53 -19.86
CA PHE A 129 -1.97 -11.49 -19.46
C PHE A 129 -2.60 -10.51 -18.47
N ASN A 130 -3.85 -10.09 -18.71
CA ASN A 130 -4.56 -9.18 -17.81
C ASN A 130 -4.89 -9.85 -16.47
N GLU A 131 -5.36 -11.09 -16.46
CA GLU A 131 -5.65 -11.83 -15.23
C GLU A 131 -4.40 -11.99 -14.36
N ILE A 132 -3.25 -12.35 -14.95
CA ILE A 132 -1.97 -12.45 -14.24
C ILE A 132 -1.54 -11.07 -13.70
N PHE A 133 -1.73 -10.01 -14.48
CA PHE A 133 -1.50 -8.65 -14.01
C PHE A 133 -2.40 -8.30 -12.81
N GLU A 134 -3.70 -8.57 -12.87
CA GLU A 134 -4.64 -8.25 -11.79
C GLU A 134 -4.33 -9.03 -10.52
N MET A 135 -4.02 -10.32 -10.66
CA MET A 135 -3.63 -11.19 -9.56
C MET A 135 -2.35 -10.70 -8.88
N THR A 136 -1.31 -10.41 -9.65
CA THR A 136 -0.03 -9.92 -9.10
C THR A 136 -0.15 -8.51 -8.51
N CYS A 137 -0.90 -7.62 -9.16
CA CYS A 137 -1.18 -6.27 -8.64
C CYS A 137 -1.95 -6.33 -7.32
N GLY A 138 -3.02 -7.12 -7.29
CA GLY A 138 -3.82 -7.35 -6.09
C GLY A 138 -2.96 -7.85 -4.94
N ARG A 139 -2.10 -8.85 -5.19
CA ARG A 139 -1.19 -9.38 -4.16
C ARG A 139 -0.23 -8.32 -3.62
N LEU A 140 0.40 -7.52 -4.47
CA LEU A 140 1.29 -6.43 -4.03
C LEU A 140 0.56 -5.41 -3.16
N LEU A 141 -0.67 -5.03 -3.55
CA LEU A 141 -1.50 -4.09 -2.80
C LEU A 141 -1.97 -4.68 -1.46
N THR A 142 -2.36 -5.95 -1.42
CA THR A 142 -2.71 -6.64 -0.17
C THR A 142 -1.54 -6.60 0.82
N ILE A 143 -0.34 -6.98 0.38
CA ILE A 143 0.83 -6.95 1.26
C ILE A 143 1.08 -5.52 1.75
N GLU A 144 0.98 -4.54 0.86
CA GLU A 144 1.16 -3.13 1.23
C GLU A 144 0.16 -2.68 2.31
N MET A 145 -1.12 -3.04 2.16
CA MET A 145 -2.16 -2.77 3.15
C MET A 145 -1.84 -3.42 4.50
N GLU A 146 -1.39 -4.68 4.51
CA GLU A 146 -1.03 -5.41 5.75
C GLU A 146 0.10 -4.70 6.51
N TYR A 147 1.08 -4.13 5.79
CA TYR A 147 2.15 -3.35 6.38
C TYR A 147 1.68 -1.99 6.88
N ILE A 148 0.84 -1.28 6.11
CA ILE A 148 0.27 0.01 6.52
C ILE A 148 -0.59 -0.16 7.78
N ASP A 149 -1.43 -1.19 7.83
CA ASP A 149 -2.27 -1.49 8.98
C ASP A 149 -1.42 -1.86 10.21
N GLY A 150 -0.41 -2.69 10.02
CA GLY A 150 0.55 -3.02 11.08
C GLY A 150 1.28 -1.79 11.63
N ILE A 151 1.67 -0.85 10.76
CA ILE A 151 2.22 0.44 11.16
C ILE A 151 1.19 1.22 11.99
N GLN A 152 -0.04 1.38 11.52
CA GLN A 152 -1.08 2.15 12.22
C GLN A 152 -1.36 1.60 13.63
N GLU A 153 -1.45 0.29 13.79
CA GLU A 153 -1.69 -0.34 15.09
C GLU A 153 -0.54 -0.10 16.07
N GLU A 154 0.71 -0.09 15.60
CA GLU A 154 1.85 0.24 16.45
C GLU A 154 1.89 1.71 16.84
N TYR A 155 1.55 2.62 15.91
CA TYR A 155 1.39 4.04 16.24
C TYR A 155 0.34 4.23 17.33
N LYS A 156 -0.83 3.59 17.19
CA LYS A 156 -1.89 3.62 18.21
C LYS A 156 -1.39 3.07 19.55
N ALA A 157 -0.73 1.92 19.55
CA ALA A 157 -0.21 1.31 20.77
C ALA A 157 0.83 2.21 21.46
N HIS A 158 1.75 2.79 20.70
CA HIS A 158 2.76 3.72 21.23
C HIS A 158 2.10 4.95 21.86
N ILE A 159 1.17 5.59 21.16
CA ILE A 159 0.43 6.76 21.64
C ILE A 159 -0.35 6.42 22.91
N ASN A 160 -1.06 5.28 22.93
CA ASN A 160 -1.82 4.85 24.09
C ASN A 160 -0.91 4.64 25.31
N ASN A 161 0.23 3.99 25.13
CA ASN A 161 1.22 3.81 26.20
C ASN A 161 1.74 5.17 26.71
N LYS A 162 2.06 6.10 25.81
CA LYS A 162 2.50 7.45 26.18
C LYS A 162 1.42 8.24 26.89
N ALA A 163 0.16 8.12 26.46
CA ALA A 163 -0.97 8.77 27.12
C ALA A 163 -1.18 8.22 28.54
N ILE A 164 -1.03 6.91 28.74
CA ILE A 164 -1.09 6.29 30.07
C ILE A 164 0.07 6.77 30.96
N GLU A 165 1.30 6.81 30.44
CA GLU A 165 2.48 7.31 31.16
C GLU A 165 2.32 8.76 31.61
N ASN A 166 1.57 9.58 30.85
CA ASN A 166 1.38 11.01 31.11
C ASN A 166 -0.08 11.34 31.52
N ILE A 167 -0.82 10.35 32.04
CA ILE A 167 -2.25 10.50 32.34
C ILE A 167 -2.50 11.60 33.37
N ASP A 168 -1.61 11.75 34.35
CA ASP A 168 -1.71 12.77 35.39
C ASP A 168 -1.52 14.19 34.82
N GLU A 169 -0.59 14.36 33.88
CA GLU A 169 -0.39 15.66 33.21
C GLU A 169 -1.61 16.03 32.36
N ILE A 170 -2.13 15.06 31.59
CA ILE A 170 -3.33 15.24 30.76
C ILE A 170 -4.53 15.59 31.64
N TRP A 171 -4.69 14.87 32.75
CA TRP A 171 -5.76 15.10 33.72
C TRP A 171 -5.68 16.50 34.34
N ASN A 172 -4.50 16.91 34.81
CA ASN A 172 -4.29 18.23 35.41
C ASN A 172 -4.54 19.34 34.39
N SER A 173 -4.06 19.19 33.16
CA SER A 173 -4.31 20.15 32.08
C SER A 173 -5.80 20.27 31.75
N ALA A 174 -6.54 19.15 31.73
CA ALA A 174 -7.98 19.14 31.50
C ALA A 174 -8.74 19.83 32.64
N TYR A 175 -8.30 19.60 33.89
CA TYR A 175 -8.87 20.22 35.07
C TYR A 175 -8.68 21.75 35.06
N GLU A 176 -7.46 22.22 34.80
CA GLU A 176 -7.15 23.65 34.68
C GLU A 176 -7.96 24.31 33.55
N TYR A 177 -8.03 23.67 32.38
CA TYR A 177 -8.84 24.15 31.26
C TYR A 177 -10.31 24.31 31.64
N ASN A 178 -10.88 23.35 32.36
CA ASN A 178 -12.28 23.40 32.78
C ASN A 178 -12.55 24.57 33.76
N ILE A 179 -11.62 24.81 34.69
CA ILE A 179 -11.69 25.98 35.61
C ILE A 179 -11.64 27.29 34.81
N GLU A 180 -10.70 27.41 33.87
CA GLU A 180 -10.56 28.63 33.06
C GLU A 180 -11.81 28.92 32.24
N GLN A 181 -12.39 27.93 31.55
CA GLN A 181 -13.59 28.14 30.75
C GLN A 181 -14.80 28.54 31.60
N SER A 182 -14.90 27.98 32.81
CA SER A 182 -15.92 28.35 33.79
C SER A 182 -15.77 29.82 34.23
N SER A 183 -14.53 30.29 34.42
CA SER A 183 -14.24 31.68 34.80
C SER A 183 -14.55 32.70 33.69
N LYS A 184 -14.27 32.36 32.42
CA LYS A 184 -14.49 33.24 31.24
C LYS A 184 -15.96 33.44 30.92
N SER A 185 -16.82 32.50 31.32
CA SER A 185 -18.26 32.56 31.03
C SER A 185 -19.00 33.61 31.87
N GLY A 186 -18.37 34.22 32.88
CA GLY A 186 -19.00 35.25 33.74
C GLY A 186 -20.18 34.75 34.58
N VAL A 187 -20.52 33.47 34.49
CA VAL A 187 -21.61 32.85 35.24
C VAL A 187 -21.12 32.56 36.65
N VAL A 188 -21.69 33.25 37.64
CA VAL A 188 -21.56 32.90 39.06
C VAL A 188 -21.83 31.41 39.19
N LEU A 189 -20.85 30.65 39.69
CA LEU A 189 -20.92 29.21 39.94
C LEU A 189 -22.08 28.90 40.89
N LYS A 190 -23.31 28.81 40.37
CA LYS A 190 -24.28 27.91 40.98
C LYS A 190 -23.64 26.52 40.88
N PRO A 191 -23.55 25.76 41.98
CA PRO A 191 -23.04 24.40 41.93
C PRO A 191 -23.87 23.64 40.91
N ARG A 192 -23.26 23.33 39.76
CA ARG A 192 -23.88 22.47 38.75
C ARG A 192 -24.05 21.07 39.35
N PRO A 193 -25.06 20.31 38.94
CA PRO A 193 -25.15 18.89 39.27
C PRO A 193 -23.82 18.20 38.99
N PHE A 194 -23.39 17.30 39.87
CA PHE A 194 -22.15 16.53 39.72
C PHE A 194 -22.01 15.91 38.31
N LYS A 195 -23.12 15.44 37.75
CA LYS A 195 -23.19 14.87 36.40
C LYS A 195 -22.82 15.87 35.30
N GLU A 196 -23.33 17.10 35.34
CA GLU A 196 -22.97 18.13 34.35
C GLU A 196 -21.50 18.52 34.47
N ASN A 197 -20.97 18.64 35.69
CA ASN A 197 -19.54 18.89 35.90
C ASN A 197 -18.67 17.74 35.36
N LEU A 198 -19.14 16.50 35.48
CA LEU A 198 -18.45 15.33 34.96
C LEU A 198 -18.45 15.30 33.43
N ASP A 199 -19.58 15.61 32.78
CA ASP A 199 -19.68 15.65 31.32
C ASP A 199 -18.77 16.74 30.72
N PHE A 200 -18.75 17.94 31.31
CA PHE A 200 -17.83 19.01 30.92
C PHE A 200 -16.36 18.64 31.13
N PHE A 201 -16.04 17.99 32.27
CA PHE A 201 -14.69 17.52 32.51
C PHE A 201 -14.28 16.43 31.51
N LYS A 202 -15.17 15.48 31.18
CA LYS A 202 -14.92 14.45 30.18
C LYS A 202 -14.59 15.05 28.82
N LEU A 203 -15.37 16.04 28.37
CA LEU A 203 -15.08 16.79 27.14
C LEU A 203 -13.72 17.50 27.19
N ALA A 204 -13.39 18.15 28.31
CA ALA A 204 -12.08 18.78 28.49
C ALA A 204 -10.94 17.76 28.46
N PHE A 205 -11.14 16.59 29.07
CA PHE A 205 -10.19 15.50 29.08
C PHE A 205 -9.98 14.93 27.67
N ASP A 206 -11.04 14.63 26.93
CA ASP A 206 -10.97 14.14 25.56
C ASP A 206 -10.24 15.14 24.64
N LEU A 207 -10.47 16.44 24.82
CA LEU A 207 -9.76 17.50 24.11
C LEU A 207 -8.25 17.48 24.43
N LYS A 208 -7.88 17.42 25.72
CA LYS A 208 -6.47 17.42 26.13
C LYS A 208 -5.73 16.14 25.76
N LEU A 209 -6.41 15.00 25.82
CA LEU A 209 -5.90 13.74 25.30
C LEU A 209 -5.64 13.80 23.79
N SER A 210 -6.53 14.45 23.03
CA SER A 210 -6.35 14.67 21.59
C SER A 210 -5.17 15.61 21.29
N GLU A 211 -5.05 16.72 22.03
CA GLU A 211 -3.90 17.64 21.91
C GLU A 211 -2.57 16.94 22.22
N PHE A 212 -2.53 16.11 23.27
CA PHE A 212 -1.37 15.30 23.62
C PHE A 212 -1.02 14.31 22.51
N THR A 213 -2.03 13.58 22.01
CA THR A 213 -1.87 12.59 20.93
C THR A 213 -1.25 13.22 19.68
N VAL A 214 -1.73 14.40 19.26
CA VAL A 214 -1.17 15.12 18.10
C VAL A 214 0.31 15.47 18.33
N LYS A 215 0.66 15.98 19.52
CA LYS A 215 2.06 16.30 19.86
C LYS A 215 2.95 15.06 19.84
N GLU A 216 2.49 13.92 20.36
CA GLU A 216 3.26 12.67 20.34
C GLU A 216 3.43 12.13 18.92
N ILE A 217 2.39 12.19 18.08
CA ILE A 217 2.50 11.80 16.66
C ILE A 217 3.59 12.62 15.95
N ASP A 218 3.66 13.93 16.21
CA ASP A 218 4.67 14.78 15.60
C ASP A 218 6.10 14.42 16.08
N LYS A 219 6.27 14.00 17.34
CA LYS A 219 7.57 13.50 17.84
C LYS A 219 8.02 12.21 17.15
N ILE A 220 7.10 11.31 16.80
CA ILE A 220 7.43 10.04 16.14
C ILE A 220 7.94 10.28 14.71
N LYS A 221 7.38 11.28 13.99
CA LYS A 221 7.87 11.65 12.65
C LYS A 221 9.35 12.02 12.66
N ASP A 222 9.82 12.61 13.76
CA ASP A 222 11.19 13.07 13.94
C ASP A 222 12.14 11.99 14.51
N ASN A 223 11.61 10.90 15.08
CA ASN A 223 12.41 9.85 15.74
C ASN A 223 12.09 8.44 15.21
N GLN A 224 12.49 8.17 13.96
CA GLN A 224 12.15 6.97 13.17
C GLN A 224 12.74 5.63 13.67
N LYS A 225 13.45 5.60 14.80
CA LYS A 225 14.29 4.46 15.19
C LYS A 225 13.63 3.40 16.07
N GLU A 226 12.44 3.66 16.62
CA GLU A 226 11.89 2.82 17.71
C GLU A 226 10.61 2.04 17.38
N VAL A 227 10.21 1.96 16.11
CA VAL A 227 8.95 1.28 15.75
C VAL A 227 9.24 -0.03 15.00
N PHE A 228 9.00 -1.16 15.67
CA PHE A 228 9.25 -2.54 15.19
C PHE A 228 8.44 -2.89 13.93
N ARG A 229 8.79 -3.93 13.18
CA ARG A 229 8.08 -4.30 11.93
C ARG A 229 6.95 -5.31 12.20
N LYS A 230 5.79 -4.87 12.68
CA LYS A 230 4.61 -5.76 12.69
C LYS A 230 3.82 -5.62 11.38
N LYS A 231 3.59 -6.76 10.74
CA LYS A 231 2.62 -6.94 9.66
C LYS A 231 1.29 -7.37 10.29
N LEU A 232 0.17 -6.78 9.88
CA LEU A 232 -1.16 -7.22 10.32
C LEU A 232 -1.88 -7.87 9.13
N PRO A 233 -2.15 -9.19 9.15
CA PRO A 233 -2.89 -9.84 8.08
C PRO A 233 -4.28 -9.21 7.87
N VAL A 234 -4.72 -9.09 6.61
CA VAL A 234 -6.03 -8.49 6.30
C VAL A 234 -7.17 -9.28 6.94
N GLU A 235 -7.05 -10.59 7.00
CA GLU A 235 -8.06 -11.48 7.61
C GLU A 235 -8.23 -11.20 9.11
N GLU A 236 -7.15 -10.89 9.81
CA GLU A 236 -7.21 -10.53 11.23
C GLU A 236 -7.94 -9.19 11.42
N LYS A 237 -7.70 -8.22 10.53
CA LYS A 237 -8.39 -6.93 10.56
C LYS A 237 -9.88 -7.08 10.28
N LEU A 238 -10.27 -7.87 9.28
CA LEU A 238 -11.67 -8.13 8.96
C LEU A 238 -12.39 -8.77 10.15
N ARG A 239 -11.79 -9.77 10.80
CA ARG A 239 -12.36 -10.41 11.99
C ARG A 239 -12.60 -9.41 13.14
N ARG A 240 -11.67 -8.47 13.38
CA ARG A 240 -11.84 -7.45 14.42
C ARG A 240 -13.00 -6.50 14.12
N LEU A 241 -13.18 -6.11 12.86
CA LEU A 241 -14.29 -5.25 12.46
C LEU A 241 -15.64 -5.94 12.63
N GLU A 242 -15.73 -7.25 12.38
CA GLU A 242 -16.93 -8.05 12.64
C GLU A 242 -17.24 -8.21 14.14
N GLU A 243 -16.23 -8.16 15.01
CA GLU A 243 -16.41 -8.19 16.48
C GLU A 243 -16.83 -6.83 17.07
N GLU A 244 -16.65 -5.73 16.32
CA GLU A 244 -16.98 -4.35 16.72
C GLU A 244 -18.39 -3.90 16.28
N GLU A 245 -19.07 -4.65 15.39
CA GLU A 245 -20.48 -4.45 14.96
C GLU A 245 -21.50 -5.16 15.85
#